data_AF-A0A2T7TB95-F1
#
_entry.id   AF-A0A2T7TB95-F1
#
_cell.length_a   1.000
_cell.length_b   1.000
_cell.length_c   1.000
_cell.angle_alpha   90.00
_cell.angle_beta   90.00
_cell.angle_gamma   90.00
#
_symmetry.space_group_name_H-M   'P 1'
#
loop_
_entity.id
_entity.type
_entity.pdbx_description
1 polymer ?
#
loop_
_entity_poly.entity_id
_entity_poly.type
_entity_poly.pdbx_seq_one_letter_code
_entity_poly.pdbx_strand_id
1 'polypeptide(L)'
;AAALAREAVAHPVEGTILSVASAAADAAERNAAERSGAVDAGATVRAAYAGARAALAATPDQLPVLGRAGVVDAGGRGLLAVLGALVRSLTGETPAAFPMGHRRYEDPAAVASAVESCAPEGGPAFEVIYLLEADDTSVARLRARLDGLGDSLVVVGGDGLWNVHIHVDDAGAAVEAGVEAGRPYRIRITHFGAAAEEPPERVQRAVVAVVPGEGLAGLCAEAGATTVLARPGEPPASGELVEAIRRAHAREVVLLPNDAALRHTAAAAAEQARTEGVRVALIPTRAAVQGIAALAVHQPDRRFDEDVVAMTTAAGATRYAELAVAERQSWTMAGICQAGDVLGLIDGDVAVIGADLAATAEAVLSRMLA
;
A
#
# COMPACT_ATOMS: atom_id res chain seq x y z
N ALA A 1 -5.60 -28.05 15.79
CA ALA A 1 -5.67 -26.69 15.20
C ALA A 1 -6.52 -25.74 16.05
N ALA A 2 -7.82 -26.01 16.29
CA ALA A 2 -8.67 -25.15 17.12
C ALA A 2 -8.16 -24.98 18.57
N ALA A 3 -7.70 -26.07 19.21
CA ALA A 3 -7.07 -26.01 20.53
C ALA A 3 -5.81 -25.13 20.53
N LEU A 4 -4.88 -25.37 19.59
CA LEU A 4 -3.67 -24.55 19.43
C LEU A 4 -3.97 -23.07 19.20
N ALA A 5 -5.00 -22.75 18.40
CA ALA A 5 -5.42 -21.37 18.16
C ALA A 5 -5.94 -20.70 19.44
N ARG A 6 -6.67 -21.45 20.28
CA ARG A 6 -7.14 -20.96 21.58
C ARG A 6 -6.00 -20.79 22.59
N GLU A 7 -5.06 -21.72 22.63
CA GLU A 7 -3.87 -21.66 23.52
C GLU A 7 -2.86 -20.57 23.12
N ALA A 8 -2.90 -20.14 21.86
CA ALA A 8 -2.03 -19.10 21.35
C ALA A 8 -2.46 -17.69 21.77
N VAL A 9 -3.74 -17.47 22.06
CA VAL A 9 -4.30 -16.17 22.43
C VAL A 9 -4.30 -16.06 23.96
N ALA A 10 -3.74 -14.97 24.50
CA ALA A 10 -3.64 -14.80 25.96
C ALA A 10 -5.01 -14.73 26.65
N HIS A 11 -5.98 -14.06 26.02
CA HIS A 11 -7.35 -13.92 26.51
C HIS A 11 -8.37 -14.34 25.45
N PRO A 12 -8.67 -15.64 25.31
CA PRO A 12 -9.65 -16.12 24.34
C PRO A 12 -11.05 -15.60 24.64
N VAL A 13 -11.72 -15.06 23.61
CA VAL A 13 -13.08 -14.51 23.72
C VAL A 13 -14.07 -15.41 22.98
N GLU A 14 -15.13 -15.83 23.66
CA GLU A 14 -16.23 -16.56 23.03
C GLU A 14 -17.10 -15.64 22.18
N GLY A 15 -17.72 -16.19 21.12
CA GLY A 15 -18.38 -15.40 20.08
C GLY A 15 -17.43 -14.86 19.01
N THR A 16 -16.18 -15.31 18.96
CA THR A 16 -15.20 -14.98 17.93
C THR A 16 -14.91 -16.16 17.00
N ILE A 17 -13.95 -16.00 16.08
CA ILE A 17 -13.42 -17.06 15.22
C ILE A 17 -13.02 -18.32 16.00
N LEU A 18 -12.63 -18.20 17.27
CA LEU A 18 -12.27 -19.33 18.12
C LEU A 18 -13.46 -20.25 18.41
N SER A 19 -14.63 -19.68 18.69
CA SER A 19 -15.88 -20.43 18.91
C SER A 19 -16.30 -21.15 17.62
N VAL A 20 -16.17 -20.47 16.47
CA VAL A 20 -16.47 -21.05 15.15
C VAL A 20 -15.51 -22.19 14.80
N ALA A 21 -14.21 -22.01 15.03
CA ALA A 21 -13.19 -23.03 14.79
C ALA A 21 -13.39 -24.26 15.68
N SER A 22 -13.77 -24.06 16.94
CA SER A 22 -14.06 -25.15 17.88
C SER A 22 -15.27 -25.96 17.43
N ALA A 23 -16.37 -25.28 17.10
CA ALA A 23 -17.58 -25.96 16.62
C ALA A 23 -17.35 -26.72 15.30
N ALA A 24 -16.50 -26.19 14.42
CA ALA A 24 -16.09 -26.87 13.19
C ALA A 24 -15.32 -28.17 13.50
N ALA A 25 -14.36 -28.11 14.43
CA ALA A 25 -13.58 -29.26 14.87
C ALA A 25 -14.48 -30.32 15.53
N ASP A 26 -15.32 -29.93 16.49
CA ASP A 26 -16.23 -30.84 17.19
C ASP A 26 -17.18 -31.54 16.22
N ALA A 27 -17.69 -30.82 15.21
CA ALA A 27 -18.57 -31.40 14.20
C ALA A 27 -17.85 -32.41 13.30
N ALA A 28 -16.59 -32.13 12.93
CA ALA A 28 -15.76 -33.06 12.18
C ALA A 28 -15.44 -34.33 12.99
N GLU A 29 -15.11 -34.17 14.27
CA GLU A 29 -14.80 -35.28 15.19
C GLU A 29 -16.02 -36.17 15.45
N ARG A 30 -17.18 -35.57 15.75
CA ARG A 30 -18.45 -36.32 15.88
C ARG A 30 -18.75 -37.12 14.62
N ASN A 31 -18.56 -36.50 13.46
CA ASN A 31 -18.81 -37.16 12.19
C ASN A 31 -17.86 -38.35 11.92
N ALA A 32 -16.62 -38.26 12.37
CA ALA A 32 -15.66 -39.35 12.32
C ALA A 32 -16.02 -40.48 13.31
N ALA A 33 -16.48 -40.14 14.51
CA ALA A 33 -16.86 -41.10 15.54
C ALA A 33 -18.13 -41.90 15.22
N GLU A 34 -19.11 -41.26 14.56
CA GLU A 34 -20.40 -41.89 14.21
C GLU A 34 -20.30 -42.86 13.01
N ARG A 35 -19.19 -42.86 12.27
CA ARG A 35 -18.99 -43.74 11.10
C ARG A 35 -18.10 -44.92 11.43
N SER A 36 -18.65 -46.13 11.24
CA SER A 36 -17.85 -47.35 11.19
C SER A 36 -17.33 -47.57 9.76
N GLY A 37 -16.12 -47.10 9.45
CA GLY A 37 -15.52 -47.28 8.11
C GLY A 37 -14.37 -46.32 7.80
N ALA A 38 -13.92 -46.32 6.55
CA ALA A 38 -12.90 -45.39 6.07
C ALA A 38 -13.41 -43.94 6.15
N VAL A 39 -12.51 -43.01 6.52
CA VAL A 39 -12.82 -41.58 6.65
C VAL A 39 -13.18 -41.01 5.27
N ASP A 40 -14.44 -40.63 5.08
CA ASP A 40 -14.88 -39.85 3.92
C ASP A 40 -14.56 -38.37 4.14
N ALA A 41 -13.48 -37.91 3.52
CA ALA A 41 -13.02 -36.52 3.58
C ALA A 41 -14.10 -35.52 3.15
N GLY A 42 -14.91 -35.86 2.14
CA GLY A 42 -15.98 -34.99 1.63
C GLY A 42 -17.11 -34.81 2.64
N ALA A 43 -17.44 -35.86 3.37
CA ALA A 43 -18.47 -35.77 4.39
C ALA A 43 -17.97 -35.22 5.74
N THR A 44 -16.68 -35.40 6.06
CA THR A 44 -16.04 -34.72 7.20
C THR A 44 -16.02 -33.20 7.00
N VAL A 45 -15.62 -32.71 5.82
CA VAL A 45 -15.60 -31.25 5.57
C VAL A 45 -17.01 -30.64 5.58
N ARG A 46 -18.02 -31.38 5.12
CA ARG A 46 -19.43 -30.94 5.20
C ARG A 46 -19.90 -30.80 6.64
N ALA A 47 -19.54 -31.75 7.51
CA ALA A 47 -19.85 -31.66 8.93
C ALA A 47 -19.16 -30.46 9.59
N ALA A 48 -17.86 -30.25 9.30
CA ALA A 48 -17.11 -29.10 9.79
C ALA A 48 -17.74 -27.76 9.36
N TYR A 49 -18.10 -27.64 8.07
CA TYR A 49 -18.76 -26.45 7.53
C TYR A 49 -20.12 -26.19 8.19
N ALA A 50 -20.93 -27.23 8.41
CA ALA A 50 -22.22 -27.11 9.07
C ALA A 50 -22.07 -26.66 10.54
N GLY A 51 -21.10 -27.24 11.27
CA GLY A 51 -20.78 -26.83 12.64
C GLY A 51 -20.31 -25.37 12.73
N ALA A 52 -19.39 -24.98 11.85
CA ALA A 52 -18.91 -23.60 11.75
C ALA A 52 -20.06 -22.62 11.46
N ARG A 53 -20.94 -22.95 10.50
CA ARG A 53 -22.07 -22.11 10.11
C ARG A 53 -23.05 -21.90 11.27
N ALA A 54 -23.35 -22.94 12.03
CA ALA A 54 -24.24 -22.83 13.18
C ALA A 54 -23.62 -21.96 14.29
N ALA A 55 -22.33 -22.17 14.59
CA ALA A 55 -21.62 -21.36 15.57
C ALA A 55 -21.51 -19.90 15.17
N LEU A 56 -21.23 -19.61 13.89
CA LEU A 56 -21.18 -18.25 13.38
C LEU A 56 -22.52 -17.51 13.58
N ALA A 57 -23.64 -18.19 13.34
CA ALA A 57 -24.96 -17.62 13.57
C ALA A 57 -25.25 -17.30 15.04
N ALA A 58 -24.62 -18.02 15.97
CA ALA A 58 -24.77 -17.81 17.41
C ALA A 58 -23.78 -16.78 17.99
N THR A 59 -22.79 -16.32 17.23
CA THR A 59 -21.82 -15.30 17.70
C THR A 59 -22.45 -14.02 18.27
N PRO A 60 -23.57 -13.48 17.72
CA PRO A 60 -24.21 -12.29 18.29
C PRO A 60 -24.78 -12.53 19.71
N ASP A 61 -25.19 -13.76 20.02
CA ASP A 61 -25.72 -14.13 21.34
C ASP A 61 -24.60 -14.37 22.37
N GLN A 62 -23.38 -14.66 21.89
CA GLN A 62 -22.21 -14.96 22.72
C GLN A 62 -21.40 -13.71 23.07
N LEU A 63 -21.35 -12.73 22.15
CA LEU A 63 -20.55 -11.53 22.30
C LEU A 63 -21.44 -10.27 22.22
N PRO A 64 -21.69 -9.56 23.34
CA PRO A 64 -22.67 -8.46 23.38
C PRO A 64 -22.43 -7.34 22.37
N VAL A 65 -21.18 -7.08 21.97
CA VAL A 65 -20.88 -6.06 20.94
C VAL A 65 -21.42 -6.47 19.56
N LEU A 66 -21.32 -7.75 19.20
CA LEU A 66 -21.89 -8.30 17.97
C LEU A 66 -23.42 -8.29 18.03
N GLY A 67 -24.00 -8.67 19.17
CA GLY A 67 -25.44 -8.61 19.42
C GLY A 67 -26.02 -7.20 19.26
N ARG A 68 -25.37 -6.19 19.84
CA ARG A 68 -25.77 -4.77 19.69
C ARG A 68 -25.66 -4.27 18.26
N ALA A 69 -24.61 -4.65 17.54
CA ALA A 69 -24.40 -4.27 16.15
C ALA A 69 -25.30 -5.04 15.18
N GLY A 70 -25.88 -6.17 15.60
CA GLY A 70 -26.68 -7.05 14.74
C GLY A 70 -25.85 -7.73 13.65
N VAL A 71 -24.56 -7.93 13.89
CA VAL A 71 -23.61 -8.55 12.95
C VAL A 71 -23.01 -9.81 13.56
N VAL A 72 -22.54 -10.73 12.71
CA VAL A 72 -21.78 -11.91 13.14
C VAL A 72 -20.29 -11.59 13.17
N ASP A 73 -19.50 -12.45 13.82
CA ASP A 73 -18.05 -12.31 13.85
C ASP A 73 -17.42 -12.34 12.44
N ALA A 74 -16.61 -11.34 12.12
CA ALA A 74 -15.99 -11.21 10.80
C ALA A 74 -14.93 -12.30 10.56
N GLY A 75 -14.15 -12.66 11.59
CA GLY A 75 -13.14 -13.72 11.51
C GLY A 75 -13.77 -15.08 11.27
N GLY A 76 -14.82 -15.41 12.03
CA GLY A 76 -15.62 -16.62 11.88
C GLY A 76 -16.27 -16.74 10.50
N ARG A 77 -16.74 -15.62 9.93
CA ARG A 77 -17.23 -15.55 8.55
C ARG A 77 -16.12 -15.85 7.54
N GLY A 78 -14.91 -15.32 7.75
CA GLY A 78 -13.74 -15.65 6.94
C GLY A 78 -13.41 -17.14 6.98
N LEU A 79 -13.39 -17.74 8.18
CA LEU A 79 -13.17 -19.18 8.35
C LEU A 79 -14.25 -20.02 7.64
N LEU A 80 -15.52 -19.60 7.71
CA LEU A 80 -16.61 -20.27 7.00
C LEU A 80 -16.42 -20.23 5.48
N ALA A 81 -15.90 -19.13 4.93
CA ALA A 81 -15.58 -19.02 3.50
C ALA A 81 -14.47 -20.01 3.10
N VAL A 82 -13.41 -20.15 3.92
CA VAL A 82 -12.33 -21.11 3.69
C VAL A 82 -12.85 -22.55 3.74
N LEU A 83 -13.66 -22.89 4.74
CA LEU A 83 -14.28 -24.22 4.83
C LEU A 83 -15.21 -24.49 3.65
N GLY A 84 -15.96 -23.48 3.19
CA GLY A 84 -16.84 -23.59 2.03
C GLY A 84 -16.07 -23.87 0.73
N ALA A 85 -14.91 -23.23 0.55
CA ALA A 85 -14.00 -23.51 -0.55
C ALA A 85 -13.44 -24.95 -0.48
N LEU A 86 -13.14 -25.44 0.72
CA LEU A 86 -12.69 -26.82 0.92
C LEU A 86 -13.79 -27.85 0.61
N VAL A 87 -15.04 -27.59 1.00
CA VAL A 87 -16.19 -28.43 0.59
C VAL A 87 -16.27 -28.49 -0.94
N ARG A 88 -16.22 -27.33 -1.61
CA ARG A 88 -16.27 -27.25 -3.07
C ARG A 88 -15.13 -28.01 -3.73
N SER A 89 -13.92 -27.90 -3.20
CA SER A 89 -12.75 -28.57 -3.74
C SER A 89 -12.81 -30.11 -3.60
N LEU A 90 -13.38 -30.62 -2.51
CA LEU A 90 -13.41 -32.06 -2.23
C LEU A 90 -14.65 -32.77 -2.76
N THR A 91 -15.78 -32.07 -2.87
CA THR A 91 -17.09 -32.66 -3.21
C THR A 91 -17.66 -32.16 -4.54
N GLY A 92 -17.14 -31.06 -5.08
CA GLY A 92 -17.73 -30.37 -6.23
C GLY A 92 -19.01 -29.56 -5.90
N GLU A 93 -19.55 -29.68 -4.69
CA GLU A 93 -20.74 -28.96 -4.25
C GLU A 93 -20.40 -27.53 -3.85
N THR A 94 -21.27 -26.57 -4.20
CA THR A 94 -21.13 -25.19 -3.71
C THR A 94 -22.05 -25.01 -2.49
N PRO A 95 -21.51 -24.84 -1.27
CA PRO A 95 -22.34 -24.67 -0.08
C PRO A 95 -23.20 -23.41 -0.18
N ALA A 96 -24.40 -23.46 0.40
CA ALA A 96 -25.29 -22.31 0.45
C ALA A 96 -24.61 -21.13 1.16
N ALA A 97 -24.68 -19.94 0.55
CA ALA A 97 -24.13 -18.73 1.13
C ALA A 97 -24.78 -18.46 2.50
N PHE A 98 -23.98 -17.96 3.45
CA PHE A 98 -24.52 -17.48 4.72
C PHE A 98 -25.42 -16.28 4.44
N PRO A 99 -26.69 -16.27 4.90
CA PRO A 99 -27.63 -15.20 4.59
C PRO A 99 -27.06 -13.85 5.01
N MET A 100 -26.93 -12.94 4.04
CA MET A 100 -26.63 -11.55 4.32
C MET A 100 -27.92 -10.90 4.78
N GLY A 101 -27.99 -10.53 6.05
CA GLY A 101 -28.97 -9.54 6.49
C GLY A 101 -28.65 -8.23 5.78
N HIS A 102 -29.28 -7.97 4.63
CA HIS A 102 -29.22 -6.66 4.00
C HIS A 102 -30.00 -5.68 4.87
N ARG A 103 -29.37 -5.09 5.89
CA ARG A 103 -29.73 -3.72 6.22
C ARG A 103 -29.32 -2.90 5.00
N ARG A 104 -30.31 -2.27 4.36
CA ARG A 104 -30.03 -1.19 3.40
C ARG A 104 -29.04 -0.26 4.08
N TYR A 105 -27.96 0.04 3.38
CA TYR A 105 -27.02 1.08 3.75
C TYR A 105 -27.79 2.41 3.67
N GLU A 106 -28.51 2.76 4.74
CA GLU A 106 -29.17 4.05 4.88
C GLU A 106 -28.11 5.02 5.41
N ASP A 107 -27.68 5.93 4.54
CA ASP A 107 -26.85 7.12 4.76
C ASP A 107 -25.47 6.92 5.44
N PRO A 108 -24.34 7.08 4.72
CA PRO A 108 -23.00 7.07 5.31
C PRO A 108 -22.82 8.06 6.47
N ALA A 109 -23.60 9.15 6.51
CA ALA A 109 -23.51 10.17 7.55
C ALA A 109 -24.04 9.71 8.92
N ALA A 110 -24.97 8.75 8.96
CA ALA A 110 -25.55 8.26 10.22
C ALA A 110 -24.65 7.22 10.92
N VAL A 111 -23.81 6.52 10.16
CA VAL A 111 -22.88 5.51 10.70
C VAL A 111 -21.68 6.17 11.37
N ALA A 112 -21.17 7.29 10.83
CA ALA A 112 -20.07 8.06 11.42
C ALA A 112 -20.34 8.46 12.89
N SER A 113 -21.57 8.88 13.20
CA SER A 113 -21.98 9.26 14.55
C SER A 113 -22.13 8.08 15.53
N ALA A 114 -22.27 6.84 15.05
CA ALA A 114 -22.41 5.66 15.90
C ALA A 114 -21.07 4.91 16.11
N VAL A 115 -20.08 5.09 15.24
CA VAL A 115 -18.71 4.60 15.45
C VAL A 115 -17.92 5.52 16.40
N GLU A 116 -18.29 6.80 16.49
CA GLU A 116 -17.65 7.77 17.38
C GLU A 116 -17.81 7.43 18.88
N SER A 117 -18.81 6.63 19.27
CA SER A 117 -19.04 6.26 20.68
C SER A 117 -18.53 4.86 21.08
N CYS A 118 -17.77 4.18 20.21
CA CYS A 118 -17.27 2.81 20.46
C CYS A 118 -15.74 2.66 20.37
N ALA A 119 -15.00 3.72 20.07
CA ALA A 119 -13.56 3.73 20.32
C ALA A 119 -13.33 3.87 21.83
N PRO A 120 -12.70 2.91 22.52
CA PRO A 120 -12.17 3.21 23.84
C PRO A 120 -11.15 4.34 23.66
N GLU A 121 -11.36 5.46 24.36
CA GLU A 121 -10.31 6.46 24.55
C GLU A 121 -9.11 5.76 25.22
N GLY A 122 -8.06 5.44 24.45
CA GLY A 122 -6.81 4.85 24.95
C GLY A 122 -6.55 3.39 24.59
N GLY A 123 -6.64 3.02 23.30
CA GLY A 123 -6.06 1.76 22.80
C GLY A 123 -4.54 1.87 22.56
N PRO A 124 -3.82 0.73 22.50
CA PRO A 124 -2.37 0.70 22.33
C PRO A 124 -1.90 1.47 21.10
N ALA A 125 -0.76 2.15 21.19
CA ALA A 125 -0.22 2.97 20.09
C ALA A 125 0.50 2.17 18.99
N PHE A 126 0.98 0.95 19.26
CA PHE A 126 1.80 0.16 18.32
C PHE A 126 1.37 -1.30 18.21
N GLU A 127 1.48 -1.87 17.02
CA GLU A 127 1.52 -3.32 16.76
C GLU A 127 2.97 -3.76 16.64
N VAL A 128 3.36 -4.77 17.41
CA VAL A 128 4.69 -5.37 17.36
C VAL A 128 4.57 -6.84 16.99
N ILE A 129 5.19 -7.22 15.87
CA ILE A 129 5.24 -8.60 15.37
C ILE A 129 6.70 -9.03 15.21
N TYR A 130 7.08 -10.18 15.76
CA TYR A 130 8.41 -10.76 15.54
C TYR A 130 8.43 -12.27 15.62
N LEU A 131 9.43 -12.88 14.98
CA LEU A 131 9.79 -14.27 15.22
C LEU A 131 10.79 -14.35 16.36
N LEU A 132 10.75 -15.42 17.14
CA LEU A 132 11.56 -15.61 18.33
C LEU A 132 12.11 -17.04 18.37
N GLU A 133 13.43 -17.16 18.48
CA GLU A 133 14.11 -18.40 18.85
C GLU A 133 14.21 -18.45 20.39
N ALA A 134 13.45 -19.32 21.05
CA ALA A 134 13.40 -19.46 22.51
C ALA A 134 12.86 -20.82 22.96
N ASP A 135 13.25 -21.27 24.16
CA ASP A 135 12.68 -22.46 24.78
C ASP A 135 11.29 -22.21 25.39
N ASP A 136 10.50 -23.27 25.55
CA ASP A 136 9.12 -23.21 26.04
C ASP A 136 8.99 -22.52 27.42
N THR A 137 9.97 -22.68 28.31
CA THR A 137 9.92 -22.08 29.65
C THR A 137 10.14 -20.57 29.60
N SER A 138 11.01 -20.11 28.70
CA SER A 138 11.24 -18.69 28.44
C SER A 138 10.04 -18.04 27.75
N VAL A 139 9.34 -18.76 26.88
CA VAL A 139 8.11 -18.27 26.24
C VAL A 139 6.95 -18.16 27.23
N ALA A 140 6.81 -19.07 28.20
CA ALA A 140 5.81 -18.93 29.25
C ALA A 140 6.00 -17.64 30.08
N ARG A 141 7.26 -17.29 30.40
CA ARG A 141 7.60 -16.03 31.08
C ARG A 141 7.36 -14.81 30.18
N LEU A 142 7.71 -14.93 28.90
CA LEU A 142 7.46 -13.87 27.91
C LEU A 142 5.98 -13.55 27.81
N ARG A 143 5.12 -14.57 27.72
CA ARG A 143 3.66 -14.41 27.67
C ARG A 143 3.16 -13.58 28.85
N ALA A 144 3.53 -13.96 30.07
CA ALA A 144 3.10 -13.24 31.27
C ALA A 144 3.59 -11.78 31.32
N ARG A 145 4.80 -11.50 30.79
CA ARG A 145 5.33 -10.13 30.74
C ARG A 145 4.63 -9.28 29.68
N LEU A 146 4.46 -9.83 28.48
CA LEU A 146 3.80 -9.14 27.37
C LEU A 146 2.32 -8.87 27.68
N ASP A 147 1.63 -9.79 28.37
CA ASP A 147 0.24 -9.61 28.83
C ASP A 147 0.07 -8.40 29.77
N GLY A 148 1.13 -8.02 30.50
CA GLY A 148 1.14 -6.81 31.32
C GLY A 148 1.53 -5.52 30.58
N LEU A 149 2.00 -5.62 29.33
CA LEU A 149 2.49 -4.48 28.54
C LEU A 149 1.48 -3.98 27.50
N GLY A 150 0.47 -4.78 27.16
CA GLY A 150 -0.48 -4.40 26.12
C GLY A 150 -1.64 -5.37 25.98
N ASP A 151 -2.36 -5.26 24.86
CA ASP A 151 -3.52 -6.10 24.56
C ASP A 151 -3.30 -6.98 23.33
N SER A 152 -4.28 -7.86 23.06
CA SER A 152 -4.33 -8.68 21.84
C SER A 152 -3.09 -9.59 21.65
N LEU A 153 -2.48 -10.03 22.74
CA LEU A 153 -1.30 -10.89 22.72
C LEU A 153 -1.59 -12.27 22.11
N VAL A 154 -0.84 -12.59 21.06
CA VAL A 154 -0.81 -13.87 20.38
C VAL A 154 0.62 -14.40 20.33
N VAL A 155 0.84 -15.60 20.83
CA VAL A 155 2.14 -16.29 20.76
C VAL A 155 1.93 -17.69 20.22
N VAL A 156 2.27 -17.89 18.95
CA VAL A 156 2.11 -19.17 18.23
C VAL A 156 3.49 -19.73 17.90
N GLY A 157 3.71 -21.01 18.17
CA GLY A 157 4.98 -21.64 17.87
C GLY A 157 5.16 -22.97 18.57
N GLY A 158 6.35 -23.53 18.41
CA GLY A 158 6.78 -24.80 18.99
C GLY A 158 8.17 -25.16 18.49
N ASP A 159 8.80 -26.15 19.13
CA ASP A 159 10.12 -26.67 18.74
C ASP A 159 11.22 -25.59 18.65
N GLY A 160 11.19 -24.63 19.58
CA GLY A 160 12.19 -23.56 19.68
C GLY A 160 11.91 -22.34 18.80
N LEU A 161 10.86 -22.34 17.99
CA LEU A 161 10.50 -21.24 17.10
C LEU A 161 9.09 -20.69 17.36
N TRP A 162 9.01 -19.38 17.57
CA TRP A 162 7.79 -18.71 17.96
C TRP A 162 7.52 -17.48 17.10
N ASN A 163 6.25 -17.13 16.96
CA ASN A 163 5.76 -15.91 16.36
C ASN A 163 4.94 -15.18 17.42
N VAL A 164 5.34 -13.95 17.70
CA VAL A 164 4.74 -13.08 18.70
C VAL A 164 4.08 -11.92 17.98
N HIS A 165 2.83 -11.65 18.34
CA HIS A 165 2.06 -10.48 17.92
C HIS A 165 1.43 -9.90 19.17
N ILE A 166 1.71 -8.62 19.44
CA ILE A 166 1.12 -7.88 20.55
C ILE A 166 0.82 -6.44 20.12
N HIS A 167 -0.23 -5.86 20.68
CA HIS A 167 -0.47 -4.43 20.61
C HIS A 167 -0.05 -3.76 21.92
N VAL A 168 0.85 -2.78 21.88
CA VAL A 168 1.45 -2.12 23.05
C VAL A 168 1.54 -0.61 22.86
N ASP A 169 1.59 0.14 23.96
CA ASP A 169 1.93 1.58 23.91
C ASP A 169 3.44 1.83 23.80
N ASP A 170 4.25 0.89 24.29
CA ASP A 170 5.71 0.95 24.23
C ASP A 170 6.26 -0.22 23.42
N ALA A 171 6.54 0.04 22.14
CA ALA A 171 7.13 -0.96 21.25
C ALA A 171 8.54 -1.39 21.69
N GLY A 172 9.29 -0.51 22.37
CA GLY A 172 10.61 -0.82 22.91
C GLY A 172 10.52 -1.89 23.99
N ALA A 173 9.62 -1.69 24.97
CA ALA A 173 9.40 -2.65 26.05
C ALA A 173 9.00 -4.05 25.54
N ALA A 174 8.20 -4.13 24.47
CA ALA A 174 7.81 -5.39 23.85
C ALA A 174 9.00 -6.11 23.19
N VAL A 175 9.86 -5.38 22.47
CA VAL A 175 11.06 -5.96 21.85
C VAL A 175 12.07 -6.38 22.91
N GLU A 176 12.28 -5.57 23.96
CA GLU A 176 13.15 -5.89 25.09
C GLU A 176 12.71 -7.16 25.80
N ALA A 177 11.41 -7.33 26.05
CA ALA A 177 10.86 -8.57 26.59
C ALA A 177 11.21 -9.77 25.70
N GLY A 178 11.10 -9.62 24.37
CA GLY A 178 11.53 -10.64 23.40
C GLY A 178 13.02 -10.98 23.45
N VAL A 179 13.88 -9.98 23.61
CA VAL A 179 15.34 -10.14 23.75
C VAL A 179 15.71 -10.85 25.05
N GLU A 180 15.01 -10.58 26.15
CA GLU A 180 15.25 -11.27 27.42
C GLU A 180 14.80 -12.74 27.38
N ALA A 181 13.76 -13.05 26.62
CA ALA A 181 13.24 -14.41 26.47
C ALA A 181 14.03 -15.27 25.47
N GLY A 182 14.74 -14.64 24.52
CA GLY A 182 15.49 -15.36 23.48
C GLY A 182 16.01 -14.44 22.39
N ARG A 183 16.03 -14.92 21.15
CA ARG A 183 16.56 -14.15 20.00
C ARG A 183 15.44 -13.75 19.05
N PRO A 184 14.93 -12.50 19.13
CA PRO A 184 13.93 -12.01 18.19
C PRO A 184 14.55 -11.65 16.83
N TYR A 185 13.82 -11.89 15.76
CA TYR A 185 14.22 -11.55 14.39
C TYR A 185 12.99 -11.30 13.50
N ARG A 186 13.20 -10.60 12.38
CA ARG A 186 12.13 -10.09 11.50
C ARG A 186 11.08 -9.26 12.26
N ILE A 187 11.57 -8.38 13.13
CA ILE A 187 10.74 -7.48 13.93
C ILE A 187 10.07 -6.46 13.02
N ARG A 188 8.76 -6.30 13.19
CA ARG A 188 7.92 -5.31 12.52
C ARG A 188 7.17 -4.53 13.58
N ILE A 189 7.24 -3.21 13.51
CA ILE A 189 6.56 -2.30 14.41
C ILE A 189 5.72 -1.37 13.55
N THR A 190 4.41 -1.35 13.79
CA THR A 190 3.44 -0.49 13.12
C THR A 190 2.81 0.43 14.16
N HIS A 191 2.66 1.72 13.90
CA HIS A 191 1.98 2.65 14.82
C HIS A 191 0.52 2.82 14.38
N PHE A 192 -0.45 2.68 15.30
CA PHE A 192 -1.89 2.79 15.02
C PHE A 192 -2.36 4.24 14.83
N GLY A 193 -1.73 5.21 15.50
CA GLY A 193 -2.07 6.64 15.41
C GLY A 193 -1.46 7.37 14.21
N ALA A 194 -0.49 6.74 13.54
CA ALA A 194 -0.16 7.09 12.18
C ALA A 194 -1.25 6.35 11.43
N ALA A 195 -2.24 7.08 10.91
CA ALA A 195 -3.12 6.51 9.92
C ALA A 195 -2.21 5.75 8.95
N ALA A 196 -2.26 4.42 9.01
CA ALA A 196 -2.13 3.66 7.79
C ALA A 196 -3.22 4.31 6.95
N GLU A 197 -2.82 5.24 6.08
CA GLU A 197 -3.63 5.57 4.93
C GLU A 197 -3.98 4.20 4.38
N GLU A 198 -5.23 3.76 4.60
CA GLU A 198 -5.80 2.72 3.77
C GLU A 198 -5.37 3.13 2.37
N PRO A 199 -4.62 2.27 1.64
CA PRO A 199 -4.06 2.68 0.36
C PRO A 199 -5.21 3.35 -0.40
N PRO A 200 -5.10 4.67 -0.70
CA PRO A 200 -6.23 5.45 -1.15
C PRO A 200 -6.88 4.67 -2.27
N GLU A 201 -8.21 4.55 -2.31
CA GLU A 201 -8.86 3.71 -3.32
C GLU A 201 -8.21 3.96 -4.69
N ARG A 202 -7.63 2.90 -5.29
CA ARG A 202 -6.74 3.04 -6.46
C ARG A 202 -7.32 4.01 -7.46
N VAL A 203 -6.70 5.18 -7.57
CA VAL A 203 -7.17 6.21 -8.50
C VAL A 203 -7.10 5.63 -9.91
N GLN A 204 -8.08 5.99 -10.73
CA GLN A 204 -8.17 5.44 -12.08
C GLN A 204 -6.90 5.78 -12.87
N ARG A 205 -6.40 7.02 -12.71
CA ARG A 205 -5.23 7.54 -13.41
C ARG A 205 -4.42 8.48 -12.53
N ALA A 206 -3.11 8.41 -12.65
CA ALA A 206 -2.19 9.39 -12.09
C ALA A 206 -1.10 9.78 -13.10
N VAL A 207 -0.49 10.94 -12.88
CA VAL A 207 0.68 11.39 -13.63
C VAL A 207 1.89 11.42 -12.70
N VAL A 208 3.00 10.85 -13.11
CA VAL A 208 4.30 10.95 -12.42
C VAL A 208 5.20 11.84 -13.24
N ALA A 209 5.68 12.94 -12.65
CA ALA A 209 6.55 13.89 -13.32
C ALA A 209 7.90 14.01 -12.60
N VAL A 210 8.98 13.82 -13.34
CA VAL A 210 10.33 14.12 -12.85
C VAL A 210 10.60 15.59 -13.11
N VAL A 211 11.05 16.35 -12.12
CA VAL A 211 11.25 17.80 -12.27
C VAL A 211 12.50 18.29 -11.52
N PRO A 212 13.23 19.27 -12.07
CA PRO A 212 14.32 19.92 -11.35
C PRO A 212 13.77 20.97 -10.38
N GLY A 213 14.14 20.84 -9.10
CA GLY A 213 13.85 21.84 -8.07
C GLY A 213 12.41 21.85 -7.54
N GLU A 214 12.26 22.45 -6.36
CA GLU A 214 11.00 22.42 -5.59
C GLU A 214 9.89 23.27 -6.20
N GLY A 215 10.21 24.37 -6.89
CA GLY A 215 9.20 25.24 -7.49
C GLY A 215 8.40 24.54 -8.59
N LEU A 216 9.09 23.82 -9.49
CA LEU A 216 8.43 23.00 -10.52
C LEU A 216 7.71 21.80 -9.90
N ALA A 217 8.24 21.23 -8.82
CA ALA A 217 7.54 20.18 -8.08
C ALA A 217 6.22 20.69 -7.48
N GLY A 218 6.21 21.88 -6.89
CA GLY A 218 4.99 22.52 -6.40
C GLY A 218 3.95 22.70 -7.51
N LEU A 219 4.35 23.28 -8.64
CA LEU A 219 3.46 23.49 -9.79
C LEU A 219 2.88 22.18 -10.35
N CYS A 220 3.70 21.15 -10.50
CA CYS A 220 3.24 19.85 -10.97
C CYS A 220 2.33 19.16 -9.95
N ALA A 221 2.62 19.29 -8.65
CA ALA A 221 1.79 18.73 -7.58
C ALA A 221 0.42 19.43 -7.49
N GLU A 222 0.37 20.75 -7.62
CA GLU A 222 -0.88 21.53 -7.70
C GLU A 222 -1.72 21.11 -8.91
N ALA A 223 -1.08 20.72 -10.01
CA ALA A 223 -1.74 20.15 -11.20
C ALA A 223 -2.12 18.66 -11.04
N GLY A 224 -1.92 18.06 -9.86
CA GLY A 224 -2.31 16.68 -9.55
C GLY A 224 -1.28 15.61 -9.91
N ALA A 225 -0.03 15.99 -10.23
CA ALA A 225 1.03 15.03 -10.52
C ALA A 225 1.78 14.59 -9.25
N THR A 226 2.14 13.32 -9.18
CA THR A 226 3.13 12.82 -8.24
C THR A 226 4.53 13.21 -8.73
N THR A 227 5.28 13.97 -7.95
CA THR A 227 6.57 14.51 -8.40
C THR A 227 7.76 13.70 -7.87
N VAL A 228 8.79 13.60 -8.72
CA VAL A 228 10.11 13.08 -8.38
C VAL A 228 11.13 14.20 -8.62
N LEU A 229 11.90 14.55 -7.61
CA LEU A 229 12.90 15.61 -7.73
C LEU A 229 14.15 15.06 -8.43
N ALA A 230 14.54 15.68 -9.53
CA ALA A 230 15.84 15.49 -10.14
C ALA A 230 16.84 16.44 -9.49
N ARG A 231 17.88 15.89 -8.86
CA ARG A 231 18.95 16.69 -8.26
C ARG A 231 20.04 16.96 -9.31
N PRO A 232 20.67 18.15 -9.31
CA PRO A 232 21.76 18.44 -10.23
C PRO A 232 22.89 17.40 -10.11
N GLY A 233 23.22 16.73 -11.22
CA GLY A 233 24.26 15.69 -11.27
C GLY A 233 23.87 14.34 -10.66
N GLU A 234 22.67 14.21 -10.09
CA GLU A 234 22.16 12.98 -9.47
C GLU A 234 20.76 12.68 -10.06
N PRO A 235 20.69 12.12 -11.28
CA PRO A 235 19.43 11.74 -11.90
C PRO A 235 18.77 10.59 -11.11
N PRO A 236 17.43 10.56 -10.99
CA PRO A 236 16.74 9.51 -10.24
C PRO A 236 17.01 8.13 -10.84
N ALA A 237 17.26 7.15 -9.98
CA ALA A 237 17.40 5.76 -10.40
C ALA A 237 16.05 5.16 -10.85
N SER A 238 16.08 4.07 -11.61
CA SER A 238 14.85 3.37 -12.03
C SER A 238 14.01 2.93 -10.84
N GLY A 239 14.64 2.50 -9.74
CA GLY A 239 13.95 2.13 -8.50
C GLY A 239 13.16 3.29 -7.90
N GLU A 240 13.71 4.51 -7.89
CA GLU A 240 13.01 5.70 -7.40
C GLU A 240 11.78 6.03 -8.24
N LEU A 241 11.88 5.87 -9.57
CA LEU A 241 10.74 6.05 -10.47
C LEU A 241 9.66 4.98 -10.25
N VAL A 242 10.05 3.74 -9.99
CA VAL A 242 9.10 2.66 -9.65
C VAL A 242 8.41 2.95 -8.32
N GLU A 243 9.14 3.36 -7.29
CA GLU A 243 8.54 3.77 -6.01
C GLU A 243 7.58 4.96 -6.19
N ALA A 244 7.92 5.92 -7.05
CA ALA A 244 7.02 7.02 -7.37
C ALA A 244 5.74 6.55 -8.08
N ILE A 245 5.84 5.59 -9.02
CA ILE A 245 4.68 4.96 -9.67
C ILE A 245 3.82 4.21 -8.65
N ARG A 246 4.44 3.50 -7.69
CA ARG A 246 3.73 2.79 -6.62
C ARG A 246 3.01 3.75 -5.68
N ARG A 247 3.68 4.84 -5.28
CA ARG A 247 3.13 5.90 -4.43
C ARG A 247 1.98 6.65 -5.09
N ALA A 248 2.01 6.81 -6.41
CA ALA A 248 0.88 7.39 -7.16
C ALA A 248 -0.39 6.53 -7.08
N HIS A 249 -0.27 5.27 -6.67
CA HIS A 249 -1.36 4.35 -6.33
C HIS A 249 -2.49 4.28 -7.38
N ALA A 250 -2.13 4.26 -8.66
CA ALA A 250 -3.08 4.29 -9.78
C ALA A 250 -3.13 2.98 -10.59
N ARG A 251 -4.26 2.75 -11.26
CA ARG A 251 -4.37 1.66 -12.27
C ARG A 251 -3.64 2.00 -13.56
N GLU A 252 -3.72 3.26 -13.96
CA GLU A 252 -3.10 3.81 -15.14
C GLU A 252 -2.14 4.94 -14.75
N VAL A 253 -0.92 4.93 -15.26
CA VAL A 253 0.09 5.95 -14.95
C VAL A 253 0.68 6.53 -16.23
N VAL A 254 0.72 7.86 -16.29
CA VAL A 254 1.49 8.58 -17.31
C VAL A 254 2.80 9.05 -16.69
N LEU A 255 3.93 8.67 -17.27
CA LEU A 255 5.27 9.04 -16.80
C LEU A 255 5.86 10.13 -17.71
N LEU A 256 6.25 11.27 -17.11
CA LEU A 256 6.85 12.44 -17.75
C LEU A 256 8.32 12.57 -17.26
N PRO A 257 9.32 12.12 -18.05
CA PRO A 257 10.72 12.17 -17.65
C PRO A 257 11.28 13.60 -17.58
N ASN A 258 10.80 14.49 -18.44
CA ASN A 258 11.21 15.90 -18.54
C ASN A 258 12.72 16.13 -18.72
N ASP A 259 13.45 15.08 -19.08
CA ASP A 259 14.87 15.08 -19.38
C ASP A 259 15.12 13.95 -20.39
N ALA A 260 15.75 14.28 -21.51
CA ALA A 260 16.06 13.32 -22.55
C ALA A 260 16.98 12.19 -22.04
N ALA A 261 17.87 12.47 -21.09
CA ALA A 261 18.78 11.48 -20.50
C ALA A 261 18.02 10.42 -19.69
N LEU A 262 16.86 10.76 -19.12
CA LEU A 262 16.05 9.85 -18.31
C LEU A 262 15.20 8.87 -19.14
N ARG A 263 15.18 8.99 -20.47
CA ARG A 263 14.32 8.16 -21.32
C ARG A 263 14.51 6.66 -21.10
N HIS A 264 15.75 6.19 -21.02
CA HIS A 264 16.04 4.77 -20.80
C HIS A 264 15.65 4.31 -19.40
N THR A 265 15.97 5.11 -18.37
CA THR A 265 15.63 4.85 -16.97
C THR A 265 14.11 4.81 -16.76
N ALA A 266 13.39 5.77 -17.33
CA ALA A 266 11.94 5.84 -17.29
C ALA A 266 11.26 4.69 -18.04
N ALA A 267 11.82 4.27 -19.18
CA ALA A 267 11.35 3.08 -19.90
C ALA A 267 11.51 1.80 -19.07
N ALA A 268 12.65 1.63 -18.40
CA ALA A 268 12.89 0.49 -17.50
C ALA A 268 11.91 0.47 -16.31
N ALA A 269 11.68 1.64 -15.68
CA ALA A 269 10.72 1.78 -14.60
C ALA A 269 9.27 1.46 -15.05
N ALA A 270 8.89 1.96 -16.24
CA ALA A 270 7.58 1.67 -16.83
C ALA A 270 7.38 0.18 -17.13
N GLU A 271 8.41 -0.51 -17.63
CA GLU A 271 8.35 -1.95 -17.89
C GLU A 271 8.20 -2.75 -16.59
N GLN A 272 8.98 -2.41 -15.56
CA GLN A 272 8.85 -3.05 -14.25
C GLN A 272 7.43 -2.85 -13.68
N ALA A 273 6.90 -1.62 -13.69
CA ALA A 273 5.56 -1.35 -13.18
C ALA A 273 4.46 -2.09 -13.97
N ARG A 274 4.65 -2.31 -15.29
CA ARG A 274 3.75 -3.16 -16.09
C ARG A 274 3.73 -4.61 -15.63
N THR A 275 4.89 -5.17 -15.25
CA THR A 275 4.94 -6.53 -14.70
C THR A 275 4.19 -6.66 -13.36
N GLU A 276 4.02 -5.55 -12.65
CA GLU A 276 3.23 -5.43 -11.40
C GLU A 276 1.74 -5.14 -11.65
N GLY A 277 1.29 -5.14 -12.91
CA GLY A 277 -0.10 -4.95 -13.30
C GLY A 277 -0.54 -3.49 -13.40
N VAL A 278 0.38 -2.52 -13.39
CA VAL A 278 0.08 -1.10 -13.61
C VAL A 278 0.18 -0.78 -15.10
N ARG A 279 -0.84 -0.15 -15.68
CA ARG A 279 -0.78 0.29 -17.08
C ARG A 279 0.01 1.59 -17.18
N VAL A 280 1.26 1.54 -17.64
CA VAL A 280 2.12 2.73 -17.73
C VAL A 280 2.31 3.20 -19.17
N ALA A 281 2.17 4.50 -19.42
CA ALA A 281 2.54 5.18 -20.66
C ALA A 281 3.67 6.17 -20.40
N LEU A 282 4.69 6.15 -21.27
CA LEU A 282 5.81 7.07 -21.23
C LEU A 282 5.58 8.17 -22.28
N ILE A 283 5.50 9.43 -21.86
CA ILE A 283 5.51 10.56 -22.80
C ILE A 283 6.95 11.06 -22.89
N PRO A 284 7.55 11.13 -24.10
CA PRO A 284 8.97 11.43 -24.26
C PRO A 284 9.27 12.93 -24.11
N THR A 285 8.93 13.52 -22.97
CA THR A 285 9.25 14.91 -22.64
C THR A 285 10.75 15.07 -22.39
N ARG A 286 11.32 16.16 -22.91
CA ARG A 286 12.75 16.50 -22.82
C ARG A 286 13.05 17.63 -21.84
N ALA A 287 12.02 18.40 -21.48
CA ALA A 287 12.10 19.52 -20.53
C ALA A 287 10.83 19.63 -19.69
N ALA A 288 10.95 20.24 -18.50
CA ALA A 288 9.85 20.39 -17.56
C ALA A 288 8.65 21.15 -18.16
N VAL A 289 8.88 22.17 -19.00
CA VAL A 289 7.80 22.93 -19.65
C VAL A 289 6.96 22.08 -20.62
N GLN A 290 7.56 21.06 -21.25
CA GLN A 290 6.81 20.11 -22.08
C GLN A 290 5.94 19.18 -21.21
N GLY A 291 6.45 18.81 -20.02
CA GLY A 291 5.67 18.10 -19.01
C GLY A 291 4.49 18.91 -18.49
N ILE A 292 4.68 20.22 -18.24
CA ILE A 292 3.60 21.13 -17.86
C ILE A 292 2.57 21.26 -18.97
N ALA A 293 2.99 21.37 -20.24
CA ALA A 293 2.07 21.39 -21.37
C ALA A 293 1.26 20.10 -21.50
N ALA A 294 1.88 18.95 -21.26
CA ALA A 294 1.18 17.66 -21.19
C ALA A 294 0.17 17.62 -20.03
N LEU A 295 0.56 18.07 -18.84
CA LEU A 295 -0.33 18.14 -17.67
C LEU A 295 -1.53 19.08 -17.90
N ALA A 296 -1.33 20.21 -18.58
CA ALA A 296 -2.38 21.18 -18.83
C ALA A 296 -3.55 20.64 -19.69
N VAL A 297 -3.31 19.60 -20.48
CA VAL A 297 -4.35 18.95 -21.32
C VAL A 297 -4.81 17.60 -20.78
N HIS A 298 -4.28 17.17 -19.64
CA HIS A 298 -4.62 15.90 -19.00
C HIS A 298 -6.09 15.88 -18.57
N GLN A 299 -6.80 14.80 -18.93
CA GLN A 299 -8.19 14.59 -18.53
C GLN A 299 -8.39 13.16 -17.98
N PRO A 300 -8.55 12.99 -16.65
CA PRO A 300 -8.61 11.67 -16.02
C PRO A 300 -9.82 10.84 -16.47
N ASP A 301 -10.92 11.50 -16.85
CA ASP A 301 -12.16 10.85 -17.31
C ASP A 301 -12.11 10.35 -18.76
N ARG A 302 -11.10 10.76 -19.55
CA ARG A 302 -10.91 10.26 -20.93
C ARG A 302 -10.37 8.85 -20.94
N ARG A 303 -10.51 8.14 -22.07
CA ARG A 303 -9.81 6.86 -22.27
C ARG A 303 -8.30 7.10 -22.22
N PHE A 304 -7.57 6.16 -21.61
CA PHE A 304 -6.13 6.29 -21.39
C PHE A 304 -5.34 6.62 -22.65
N ASP A 305 -5.56 5.87 -23.72
CA ASP A 305 -4.79 6.06 -24.95
C ASP A 305 -5.10 7.41 -25.62
N GLU A 306 -6.35 7.90 -25.50
CA GLU A 306 -6.75 9.20 -26.03
C GLU A 306 -6.12 10.36 -25.23
N ASP A 307 -6.07 10.22 -23.90
CA ASP A 307 -5.40 11.16 -23.00
C ASP A 307 -3.89 11.20 -23.27
N VAL A 308 -3.24 10.05 -23.37
CA VAL A 308 -1.81 9.93 -23.70
C VAL A 308 -1.49 10.57 -25.05
N VAL A 309 -2.33 10.37 -26.08
CA VAL A 309 -2.15 11.02 -27.39
C VAL A 309 -2.30 12.55 -27.29
N ALA A 310 -3.28 13.05 -26.54
CA ALA A 310 -3.46 14.48 -26.34
C ALA A 310 -2.27 15.11 -25.60
N MET A 311 -1.86 14.49 -24.49
CA MET A 311 -0.69 14.90 -23.71
C MET A 311 0.61 14.86 -24.52
N THR A 312 0.81 13.80 -25.33
CA THR A 312 1.99 13.67 -26.21
C THR A 312 2.00 14.75 -27.28
N THR A 313 0.84 15.10 -27.83
CA THR A 313 0.69 16.16 -28.83
C THR A 313 1.01 17.53 -28.24
N ALA A 314 0.49 17.83 -27.04
CA ALA A 314 0.78 19.08 -26.32
C ALA A 314 2.27 19.20 -25.96
N ALA A 315 2.89 18.14 -25.45
CA ALA A 315 4.33 18.10 -25.20
C ALA A 315 5.14 18.33 -26.49
N GLY A 316 4.79 17.64 -27.57
CA GLY A 316 5.50 17.73 -28.86
C GLY A 316 5.36 19.08 -29.56
N ALA A 317 4.23 19.78 -29.36
CA ALA A 317 4.01 21.13 -29.87
C ALA A 317 4.71 22.23 -29.04
N THR A 318 5.23 21.89 -27.86
CA THR A 318 5.85 22.84 -26.94
C THR A 318 7.34 22.97 -27.22
N ARG A 319 7.72 24.12 -27.80
CA ARG A 319 9.12 24.56 -27.86
C ARG A 319 9.61 24.85 -26.44
N TYR A 320 10.85 24.51 -26.16
CA TYR A 320 11.44 24.71 -24.83
C TYR A 320 12.82 25.35 -24.94
N ALA A 321 13.17 26.07 -23.88
CA ALA A 321 14.47 26.66 -23.67
C ALA A 321 14.74 26.75 -22.16
N GLU A 322 16.02 26.86 -21.82
CA GLU A 322 16.49 26.88 -20.44
C GLU A 322 17.52 27.98 -20.25
N LEU A 323 17.60 28.48 -19.02
CA LEU A 323 18.62 29.43 -18.59
C LEU A 323 19.52 28.73 -17.59
N ALA A 324 20.82 28.85 -17.80
CA ALA A 324 21.84 28.34 -16.89
C ALA A 324 22.90 29.40 -16.65
N VAL A 325 23.59 29.34 -15.52
CA VAL A 325 24.76 30.19 -15.25
C VAL A 325 26.02 29.36 -15.52
N ALA A 326 26.92 29.89 -16.34
CA ALA A 326 28.19 29.25 -16.64
C ALA A 326 29.08 29.20 -15.39
N GLU A 327 29.51 28.00 -14.97
CA GLU A 327 30.42 27.84 -13.83
C GLU A 327 31.89 28.12 -14.20
N ARG A 328 32.23 28.00 -15.48
CA ARG A 328 33.59 28.11 -16.00
C ARG A 328 33.58 28.57 -17.44
N GLN A 329 34.74 29.04 -17.91
CA GLN A 329 34.92 29.37 -19.31
C GLN A 329 34.71 28.13 -20.19
N SER A 330 33.91 28.27 -21.25
CA SER A 330 33.65 27.20 -22.21
C SER A 330 33.43 27.74 -23.62
N TRP A 331 33.67 26.89 -24.62
CA TRP A 331 33.40 27.19 -26.02
C TRP A 331 32.01 26.65 -26.37
N THR A 332 31.15 27.52 -26.90
CA THR A 332 29.76 27.18 -27.26
C THR A 332 29.46 27.65 -28.69
N MET A 333 28.32 27.23 -29.23
CA MET A 333 27.86 27.66 -30.57
C MET A 333 27.56 29.17 -30.65
N ALA A 334 27.21 29.80 -29.53
CA ALA A 334 26.99 31.25 -29.43
C ALA A 334 28.29 32.05 -29.20
N GLY A 335 29.41 31.38 -28.92
CA GLY A 335 30.70 32.01 -28.62
C GLY A 335 31.35 31.46 -27.36
N ILE A 336 32.39 32.16 -26.89
CA ILE A 336 33.10 31.83 -25.64
C ILE A 336 32.32 32.45 -24.49
N CYS A 337 31.86 31.64 -23.54
CA CYS A 337 31.29 32.12 -22.28
C CYS A 337 32.35 32.12 -21.18
N GLN A 338 32.17 32.97 -20.17
CA GLN A 338 32.95 33.09 -18.96
C GLN A 338 32.17 32.59 -17.74
N ALA A 339 32.87 32.33 -16.63
CA ALA A 339 32.21 32.03 -15.37
C ALA A 339 31.32 33.22 -14.94
N GLY A 340 30.06 32.95 -14.63
CA GLY A 340 29.05 33.95 -14.26
C GLY A 340 28.16 34.43 -15.43
N ASP A 341 28.49 34.11 -16.67
CA ASP A 341 27.62 34.43 -17.81
C ASP A 341 26.31 33.64 -17.73
N VAL A 342 25.20 34.27 -18.10
CA VAL A 342 23.91 33.63 -18.29
C VAL A 342 23.85 33.04 -19.70
N LEU A 343 23.64 31.74 -19.76
CA LEU A 343 23.51 30.96 -20.98
C LEU A 343 22.03 30.72 -21.27
N GLY A 344 21.61 31.04 -22.48
CA GLY A 344 20.31 30.68 -23.02
C GLY A 344 20.39 29.48 -23.94
N LEU A 345 19.80 28.36 -23.53
CA LEU A 345 19.81 27.09 -24.26
C LEU A 345 18.46 26.89 -24.96
N ILE A 346 18.45 26.61 -26.25
CA ILE A 346 17.25 26.27 -27.03
C ILE A 346 17.42 24.84 -27.54
N ASP A 347 16.49 23.94 -27.20
CA ASP A 347 16.59 22.50 -27.49
C ASP A 347 17.91 21.85 -27.01
N GLY A 348 18.49 22.39 -25.93
CA GLY A 348 19.75 21.93 -25.33
C GLY A 348 21.02 22.60 -25.89
N ASP A 349 20.91 23.41 -26.95
CA ASP A 349 22.05 24.11 -27.54
C ASP A 349 22.16 25.55 -27.06
N VAL A 350 23.35 25.99 -26.65
CA VAL A 350 23.60 27.38 -26.24
C VAL A 350 23.44 28.31 -27.45
N ALA A 351 22.38 29.11 -27.43
CA ALA A 351 22.01 30.02 -28.50
C ALA A 351 22.26 31.49 -28.16
N VAL A 352 22.31 31.84 -26.87
CA VAL A 352 22.51 33.21 -26.36
C VAL A 352 23.46 33.18 -25.16
N ILE A 353 24.36 34.15 -25.08
CA ILE A 353 25.20 34.43 -23.91
C ILE A 353 24.91 35.87 -23.49
N GLY A 354 24.57 36.08 -22.22
CA GLY A 354 24.30 37.40 -21.66
C GLY A 354 24.82 37.53 -20.22
N ALA A 355 24.75 38.74 -19.67
CA ALA A 355 25.21 39.04 -18.31
C ALA A 355 24.07 39.17 -17.29
N ASP A 356 22.84 39.40 -17.77
CA ASP A 356 21.65 39.59 -16.95
C ASP A 356 20.61 38.52 -17.28
N LEU A 357 19.96 37.97 -16.24
CA LEU A 357 19.03 36.85 -16.38
C LEU A 357 17.79 37.23 -17.19
N ALA A 358 17.17 38.38 -16.88
CA ALA A 358 15.93 38.81 -17.52
C ALA A 358 16.17 39.19 -18.98
N ALA A 359 17.20 39.98 -19.27
CA ALA A 359 17.57 40.35 -20.63
C ALA A 359 17.93 39.11 -21.49
N THR A 360 18.63 38.14 -20.91
CA THR A 360 18.95 36.88 -21.61
C THR A 360 17.69 36.06 -21.87
N ALA A 361 16.77 36.00 -20.91
CA ALA A 361 15.47 35.33 -21.09
C ALA A 361 14.67 35.95 -22.24
N GLU A 362 14.56 37.28 -22.30
CA GLU A 362 13.88 37.99 -23.39
C GLU A 362 14.52 37.74 -24.75
N ALA A 363 15.86 37.70 -24.81
CA ALA A 363 16.59 37.39 -26.03
C ALA A 363 16.36 35.95 -26.51
N VAL A 364 16.35 34.98 -25.59
CA VAL A 364 16.01 33.58 -25.87
C VAL A 364 14.59 33.47 -26.40
N LEU A 365 13.61 34.09 -25.73
CA LEU A 365 12.21 34.09 -26.18
C LEU A 365 12.05 34.70 -27.56
N SER A 366 12.69 35.85 -27.82
CA SER A 366 12.67 36.48 -29.14
C SER A 366 13.20 35.55 -30.24
N ARG A 367 14.27 34.80 -29.94
CA ARG A 367 14.85 33.82 -30.87
C ARG A 367 14.02 32.56 -31.02
N MET A 368 13.23 32.20 -30.02
CA MET A 368 12.23 31.13 -30.11
C MET A 368 10.97 31.55 -30.88
N LEU A 369 10.71 32.85 -31.06
CA LEU A 369 9.55 33.33 -31.82
C LEU A 369 9.87 33.66 -33.28
N ALA A 370 11.14 33.96 -33.58
CA ALA A 370 11.65 34.09 -34.94
C ALA A 370 11.65 32.75 -35.70
#